data_AF-A0A553FEK4-F1
#
_entry.id   AF-A0A553FEK4-F1
#
_cell.length_a   1.000
_cell.length_b   1.000
_cell.length_c   1.000
_cell.angle_alpha   90.00
_cell.angle_beta   90.00
_cell.angle_gamma   90.00
#
_symmetry.space_group_name_H-M   'P 1'
#
loop_
_entity.id
_entity.type
_entity.pdbx_description
1 polymer ?
#
loop_
_entity_poly.entity_id
_entity_poly.type
_entity_poly.pdbx_seq_one_letter_code
_entity_poly.pdbx_strand_id
1 'polypeptide(L)'
;MKLKLAHNKKISTSLLFGTAVLLLSSCASEPEVTPLPYCSYASHMSVNEQTREFIWRDKNHATFNVDWRESSLIEVANRYTYLERKDLPDAVKAQNDVKWLKAKLNDLLTINNNLLNEIEVNSCDNKQAPETPDGLKRQNEGINYIISGLAKISDDIATKKAKIVEKIEGQKS
;
A
#
# COMPACT_ATOMS: atom_id res chain seq x y z
N MET A 1 -37.02 100.62 -19.05
CA MET A 1 -35.83 100.51 -18.17
C MET A 1 -34.71 99.88 -18.98
N LYS A 2 -33.49 100.39 -18.81
CA LYS A 2 -32.36 100.36 -19.75
C LYS A 2 -31.77 98.95 -19.99
N LEU A 3 -31.42 98.70 -21.25
CA LEU A 3 -30.38 97.74 -21.67
C LEU A 3 -29.05 98.03 -20.97
N LYS A 4 -28.33 96.98 -20.57
CA LYS A 4 -26.87 96.93 -20.65
C LYS A 4 -26.39 95.49 -20.90
N LEU A 5 -25.90 95.27 -22.12
CA LEU A 5 -24.91 94.24 -22.45
C LEU A 5 -23.60 94.53 -21.70
N ALA A 6 -22.91 93.47 -21.28
CA ALA A 6 -21.46 93.44 -21.24
C ALA A 6 -21.00 92.05 -21.71
N HIS A 7 -20.51 91.98 -22.95
CA HIS A 7 -19.55 90.97 -23.38
C HIS A 7 -18.18 91.32 -22.77
N ASN A 8 -17.35 90.34 -22.43
CA ASN A 8 -16.22 89.89 -23.27
C ASN A 8 -15.15 89.13 -22.45
N LYS A 9 -14.70 88.01 -23.05
CA LYS A 9 -13.29 87.64 -23.27
C LYS A 9 -12.63 86.52 -22.42
N LYS A 10 -12.55 85.36 -23.09
CA LYS A 10 -11.42 84.43 -23.30
C LYS A 10 -10.82 83.63 -22.13
N ILE A 11 -11.03 82.31 -22.24
CA ILE A 11 -10.04 81.21 -22.40
C ILE A 11 -8.75 81.32 -21.57
N SER A 12 -8.53 80.34 -20.68
CA SER A 12 -7.33 79.49 -20.77
C SER A 12 -7.40 78.28 -19.85
N THR A 13 -7.11 77.15 -20.48
CA THR A 13 -6.81 75.81 -20.00
C THR A 13 -5.81 75.81 -18.84
N SER A 14 -6.02 74.99 -17.81
CA SER A 14 -4.95 74.54 -16.90
C SER A 14 -5.34 73.22 -16.25
N LEU A 15 -4.38 72.30 -16.23
CA LEU A 15 -4.49 70.87 -16.01
C LEU A 15 -5.05 70.50 -14.63
N LEU A 16 -5.99 69.55 -14.60
CA LEU A 16 -6.28 68.73 -13.42
C LEU A 16 -5.10 67.80 -13.17
N PHE A 17 -4.24 68.14 -12.21
CA PHE A 17 -3.39 67.18 -11.51
C PHE A 17 -4.27 66.33 -10.59
N GLY A 18 -4.89 65.30 -11.17
CA GLY A 18 -5.44 64.18 -10.41
C GLY A 18 -4.38 63.09 -10.36
N THR A 19 -3.62 63.04 -9.27
CA THR A 19 -2.87 61.83 -8.90
C THR A 19 -3.88 60.72 -8.68
N ALA A 20 -4.18 59.96 -9.74
CA ALA A 20 -4.81 58.67 -9.63
C ALA A 20 -3.86 57.77 -8.85
N VAL A 21 -4.10 57.64 -7.55
CA VAL A 21 -3.58 56.52 -6.77
C VAL A 21 -4.26 55.29 -7.35
N LEU A 22 -3.59 54.65 -8.30
CA LEU A 22 -3.89 53.30 -8.71
C LEU A 22 -3.61 52.43 -7.48
N LEU A 23 -4.64 52.20 -6.67
CA LEU A 23 -4.67 51.06 -5.77
C LEU A 23 -4.54 49.83 -6.68
N LEU A 24 -3.31 49.31 -6.76
CA LEU A 24 -3.06 47.96 -7.22
C LEU A 24 -3.83 47.06 -6.25
N SER A 25 -5.07 46.71 -6.62
CA SER A 25 -5.73 45.55 -6.05
C SER A 25 -4.88 44.36 -6.48
N SER A 26 -3.90 44.02 -5.66
CA SER A 26 -3.33 42.69 -5.69
C SER A 26 -4.50 41.75 -5.42
N CYS A 27 -5.06 41.16 -6.48
CA CYS A 27 -5.80 39.92 -6.37
C CYS A 27 -4.80 38.91 -5.80
N ALA A 28 -4.72 38.82 -4.49
CA ALA A 28 -4.19 37.64 -3.84
C ALA A 28 -5.20 36.54 -4.15
N SER A 29 -5.03 35.88 -5.30
CA SER A 29 -5.60 34.56 -5.53
C SER A 29 -5.15 33.71 -4.35
N GLU A 30 -6.11 33.18 -3.59
CA GLU A 30 -5.82 32.16 -2.58
C GLU A 30 -4.91 31.10 -3.23
N PRO A 31 -3.87 30.63 -2.53
CA PRO A 31 -3.00 29.62 -3.11
C PRO A 31 -3.87 28.43 -3.54
N GLU A 32 -3.83 28.09 -4.84
CA GLU A 32 -4.46 26.89 -5.37
C GLU A 32 -3.90 25.69 -4.60
N VAL A 33 -4.72 25.11 -3.72
CA VAL A 33 -4.35 23.88 -3.01
C VAL A 33 -4.30 22.78 -4.06
N THR A 34 -3.10 22.43 -4.49
CA THR A 34 -2.92 21.30 -5.39
C THR A 34 -3.34 20.03 -4.64
N PRO A 35 -4.34 19.28 -5.12
CA PRO A 35 -4.76 18.06 -4.44
C PRO A 35 -3.61 17.06 -4.42
N LEU A 36 -3.42 16.41 -3.28
CA LEU A 36 -2.43 15.35 -3.13
C LEU A 36 -2.76 14.20 -4.10
N PRO A 37 -1.74 13.56 -4.71
CA PRO A 37 -1.99 12.37 -5.53
C PRO A 37 -2.52 11.23 -4.65
N TYR A 38 -3.37 10.36 -5.22
CA TYR A 38 -3.83 9.17 -4.51
C TYR A 38 -2.69 8.16 -4.31
N CYS A 39 -2.68 7.48 -3.16
CA CYS A 39 -1.75 6.39 -2.90
C CYS A 39 -2.03 5.19 -3.83
N SER A 40 -0.98 4.60 -4.40
CA SER A 40 -1.14 3.46 -5.31
C SER A 40 -1.13 2.13 -4.55
N TYR A 41 -2.28 1.45 -4.53
CA TYR A 41 -2.44 0.14 -3.89
C TYR A 41 -2.31 -1.05 -4.85
N ALA A 42 -1.98 -0.84 -6.13
CA ALA A 42 -1.98 -1.89 -7.14
C ALA A 42 -1.08 -3.08 -6.76
N SER A 43 0.17 -2.80 -6.36
CA SER A 43 1.13 -3.82 -5.93
C SER A 43 0.69 -4.51 -4.64
N HIS A 44 0.18 -3.74 -3.67
CA HIS A 44 -0.37 -4.28 -2.42
C HIS A 44 -1.47 -5.30 -2.70
N MET A 45 -2.49 -4.91 -3.47
CA MET A 45 -3.62 -5.76 -3.80
C MET A 45 -3.17 -7.03 -4.52
N SER A 46 -2.25 -6.92 -5.49
CA SER A 46 -1.76 -8.07 -6.24
C SER A 46 -1.01 -9.07 -5.37
N VAL A 47 -0.08 -8.61 -4.53
CA VAL A 47 0.73 -9.49 -3.68
C VAL A 47 -0.13 -10.08 -2.54
N ASN A 48 -1.02 -9.27 -1.95
CA ASN A 48 -1.94 -9.73 -0.92
C ASN A 48 -2.85 -10.84 -1.45
N GLU A 49 -3.43 -10.67 -2.64
CA GLU A 49 -4.29 -11.67 -3.29
C GLU A 49 -3.54 -12.97 -3.57
N GLN A 50 -2.35 -12.92 -4.20
CA GLN A 50 -1.53 -14.10 -4.47
C GLN A 50 -1.20 -14.88 -3.19
N THR A 51 -0.84 -14.15 -2.13
CA THR A 51 -0.50 -14.73 -0.84
C THR A 51 -1.74 -15.36 -0.21
N ARG A 52 -2.91 -14.72 -0.32
CA ARG A 52 -4.16 -15.18 0.29
C ARG A 52 -4.65 -16.44 -0.40
N GLU A 53 -4.66 -16.44 -1.73
CA GLU A 53 -5.03 -17.60 -2.53
C GLU A 53 -4.13 -18.81 -2.23
N PHE A 54 -2.84 -18.55 -1.98
CA PHE A 54 -1.94 -19.60 -1.53
C PHE A 54 -2.35 -20.17 -0.17
N ILE A 55 -2.82 -19.38 0.80
CA ILE A 55 -3.16 -19.88 2.14
C ILE A 55 -4.58 -20.46 2.20
N TRP A 56 -5.62 -19.64 2.00
CA TRP A 56 -7.01 -20.02 2.29
C TRP A 56 -7.86 -20.37 1.07
N ARG A 57 -7.42 -20.03 -0.16
CA ARG A 57 -8.19 -20.14 -1.41
C ARG A 57 -9.56 -19.44 -1.45
N ASP A 58 -10.17 -19.13 -0.31
CA ASP A 58 -11.38 -18.32 -0.21
C ASP A 58 -11.06 -16.83 -0.17
N LYS A 59 -12.09 -16.00 -0.41
CA LYS A 59 -11.99 -14.54 -0.39
C LYS A 59 -12.32 -13.91 0.97
N ASN A 60 -12.75 -14.71 1.95
CA ASN A 60 -13.20 -14.21 3.24
C ASN A 60 -12.03 -13.79 4.14
N HIS A 61 -10.83 -14.34 3.89
CA HIS A 61 -9.61 -14.03 4.62
C HIS A 61 -8.80 -12.90 3.96
N ALA A 62 -9.40 -11.71 3.79
CA ALA A 62 -8.82 -10.64 2.98
C ALA A 62 -7.48 -10.06 3.50
N THR A 63 -7.16 -10.23 4.79
CA THR A 63 -6.02 -9.56 5.44
C THR A 63 -5.23 -10.47 6.39
N PHE A 64 -3.89 -10.42 6.31
CA PHE A 64 -2.96 -11.11 7.21
C PHE A 64 -2.74 -10.36 8.53
N ASN A 65 -3.83 -9.99 9.22
CA ASN A 65 -3.75 -9.28 10.48
C ASN A 65 -3.59 -10.24 11.68
N VAL A 66 -3.57 -9.66 12.88
CA VAL A 66 -3.40 -10.40 14.13
C VAL A 66 -4.47 -11.45 14.41
N ASP A 67 -5.69 -11.28 13.86
CA ASP A 67 -6.82 -12.20 14.08
C ASP A 67 -6.65 -13.49 13.27
N TRP A 68 -6.00 -13.39 12.10
CA TRP A 68 -5.86 -14.50 11.17
C TRP A 68 -4.50 -15.19 11.20
N ARG A 69 -3.49 -14.60 11.85
CA ARG A 69 -2.09 -15.08 11.82
C ARG A 69 -1.90 -16.55 12.22
N GLU A 70 -2.66 -17.03 13.21
CA GLU A 70 -2.58 -18.43 13.66
C GLU A 70 -3.26 -19.37 12.67
N SER A 71 -4.45 -18.99 12.20
CA SER A 71 -5.17 -19.71 11.14
C SER A 71 -4.31 -19.83 9.88
N SER A 72 -3.56 -18.79 9.50
CA SER A 72 -2.63 -18.82 8.37
C SER A 72 -1.63 -19.96 8.48
N LEU A 73 -1.01 -20.10 9.65
CA LEU A 73 0.02 -21.13 9.88
C LEU A 73 -0.60 -22.53 9.89
N ILE A 74 -1.78 -22.67 10.50
CA ILE A 74 -2.53 -23.93 10.51
C ILE A 74 -2.84 -24.37 9.08
N GLU A 75 -3.35 -23.48 8.23
CA GLU A 75 -3.67 -23.80 6.84
C GLU A 75 -2.44 -24.14 6.01
N VAL A 76 -1.33 -23.43 6.20
CA VAL A 76 -0.07 -23.77 5.52
C VAL A 76 0.46 -25.13 5.99
N ALA A 77 0.40 -25.43 7.29
CA ALA A 77 0.83 -26.72 7.82
C ALA A 77 -0.05 -27.87 7.32
N ASN A 78 -1.37 -27.67 7.30
CA ASN A 78 -2.35 -28.66 6.86
C ASN A 78 -2.10 -29.15 5.43
N ARG A 79 -1.59 -28.29 4.54
CA ARG A 79 -1.23 -28.65 3.16
C ARG A 79 -0.16 -29.74 3.08
N TYR A 80 0.70 -29.84 4.09
CA TYR A 80 1.83 -30.76 4.11
C TYR A 80 1.71 -31.85 5.18
N THR A 81 0.55 -32.00 5.81
CA THR A 81 0.30 -33.03 6.85
C THR A 81 0.67 -34.43 6.37
N TYR A 82 0.30 -34.79 5.14
CA TYR A 82 0.51 -36.14 4.59
C TYR A 82 1.68 -36.24 3.59
N LEU A 83 2.63 -35.31 3.63
CA LEU A 83 3.72 -35.23 2.65
C LEU A 83 4.55 -36.52 2.58
N GLU A 84 4.75 -37.23 3.69
CA GLU A 84 5.51 -38.49 3.75
C GLU A 84 4.91 -39.68 2.97
N ARG A 85 3.66 -39.52 2.48
CA ARG A 85 2.95 -40.47 1.61
C ARG A 85 3.11 -40.13 0.12
N LYS A 86 3.74 -38.99 -0.17
CA LYS A 86 3.98 -38.48 -1.51
C LYS A 86 5.37 -38.86 -2.01
N ASP A 87 5.65 -38.51 -3.26
CA ASP A 87 6.94 -38.75 -3.87
C ASP A 87 7.96 -37.62 -3.55
N LEU A 88 9.21 -37.84 -3.96
CA LEU A 88 10.28 -36.88 -3.74
C LEU A 88 10.04 -35.53 -4.48
N PRO A 89 9.54 -35.51 -5.73
CA PRO A 89 9.12 -34.27 -6.39
C PRO A 89 8.12 -33.43 -5.58
N ASP A 90 7.09 -34.03 -5.01
CA ASP A 90 6.10 -33.34 -4.17
C ASP A 90 6.76 -32.73 -2.92
N ALA A 91 7.72 -33.43 -2.31
CA ALA A 91 8.47 -32.91 -1.16
C ALA A 91 9.40 -31.74 -1.52
N VAL A 92 10.01 -31.76 -2.70
CA VAL A 92 10.80 -30.63 -3.21
C VAL A 92 9.89 -29.43 -3.50
N LYS A 93 8.72 -29.67 -4.10
CA LYS A 93 7.72 -28.64 -4.33
C LYS A 93 7.28 -27.99 -3.02
N ALA A 94 6.99 -28.77 -1.98
CA ALA A 94 6.61 -28.26 -0.66
C ALA A 94 7.67 -27.31 -0.06
N GLN A 95 8.96 -27.65 -0.18
CA GLN A 95 10.05 -26.75 0.26
C GLN A 95 10.06 -25.44 -0.52
N ASN A 96 9.85 -25.50 -1.84
CA ASN A 96 9.84 -24.32 -2.69
C ASN A 96 8.61 -23.44 -2.43
N ASP A 97 7.45 -24.05 -2.20
CA ASP A 97 6.20 -23.36 -1.88
C ASP A 97 6.35 -22.53 -0.57
N VAL A 98 6.93 -23.10 0.50
CA VAL A 98 7.15 -22.37 1.76
C VAL A 98 8.17 -21.24 1.60
N LYS A 99 9.24 -21.46 0.82
CA LYS A 99 10.21 -20.39 0.49
C LYS A 99 9.55 -19.26 -0.30
N TRP A 100 8.74 -19.61 -1.29
CA TRP A 100 7.97 -18.66 -2.10
C TRP A 100 7.00 -17.87 -1.23
N LEU A 101 6.27 -18.52 -0.32
CA LEU A 101 5.34 -17.85 0.58
C LEU A 101 6.08 -16.85 1.47
N LYS A 102 7.21 -17.26 2.06
CA LYS A 102 8.06 -16.35 2.85
C LYS A 102 8.51 -15.14 2.05
N ALA A 103 8.90 -15.33 0.78
CA ALA A 103 9.28 -14.21 -0.08
C ALA A 103 8.10 -13.25 -0.31
N LYS A 104 6.92 -13.77 -0.65
CA LYS A 104 5.71 -12.95 -0.86
C LYS A 104 5.26 -12.17 0.37
N LEU A 105 5.38 -12.77 1.55
CA LEU A 105 5.10 -12.09 2.81
C LEU A 105 6.11 -10.96 3.09
N ASN A 106 7.38 -11.15 2.76
CA ASN A 106 8.39 -10.08 2.86
C ASN A 106 8.15 -8.96 1.83
N ASP A 107 7.74 -9.30 0.60
CA ASP A 107 7.34 -8.31 -0.40
C ASP A 107 6.16 -7.48 0.11
N LEU A 108 5.14 -8.13 0.68
CA LEU A 108 3.96 -7.46 1.22
C LEU A 108 4.33 -6.55 2.41
N LEU A 109 5.19 -7.01 3.31
CA LEU A 109 5.70 -6.20 4.42
C LEU A 109 6.42 -4.94 3.92
N THR A 110 7.24 -5.08 2.88
CA THR A 110 7.96 -3.97 2.25
C THR A 110 6.99 -2.98 1.61
N ILE A 111 5.99 -3.48 0.88
CA ILE A 111 4.96 -2.65 0.25
C ILE A 111 4.16 -1.88 1.31
N ASN A 112 3.75 -2.54 2.39
CA ASN A 112 3.02 -1.90 3.48
C ASN A 112 3.83 -0.80 4.16
N ASN A 113 5.13 -1.03 4.41
CA ASN A 113 6.00 -0.02 4.98
C ASN A 113 6.19 1.18 4.04
N ASN A 114 6.30 0.93 2.73
CA ASN A 114 6.37 2.01 1.74
C ASN A 114 5.07 2.82 1.71
N LEU A 115 3.90 2.16 1.71
CA LEU A 115 2.60 2.83 1.78
C LEU A 115 2.44 3.65 3.06
N LEU A 116 2.84 3.10 4.21
CA LEU A 116 2.85 3.84 5.48
C LEU A 116 3.70 5.11 5.38
N ASN A 117 4.90 5.01 4.83
CA ASN A 117 5.76 6.17 4.62
C ASN A 117 5.15 7.18 3.62
N GLU A 118 4.51 6.70 2.54
CA GLU A 118 3.86 7.58 1.57
C GLU A 118 2.67 8.35 2.18
N ILE A 119 1.90 7.71 3.06
CA ILE A 119 0.75 8.32 3.73
C ILE A 119 1.19 9.26 4.85
N GLU A 120 2.11 8.82 5.71
CA GLU A 120 2.49 9.55 6.93
C GLU A 120 3.53 10.66 6.67
N VAL A 121 4.36 10.52 5.62
CA VAL A 121 5.48 11.43 5.33
C VAL A 121 5.34 12.13 3.99
N ASN A 122 5.11 11.38 2.91
CA ASN A 122 5.15 11.93 1.54
C ASN A 122 3.80 12.47 1.02
N SER A 123 2.76 12.47 1.87
CA SER A 123 1.46 13.10 1.63
C SER A 123 0.75 12.62 0.37
N CYS A 124 0.52 11.30 0.20
CA CYS A 124 -0.51 10.84 -0.74
C CYS A 124 -1.90 10.80 -0.05
N ASP A 125 -2.98 11.04 -0.80
CA ASP A 125 -4.35 10.92 -0.26
C ASP A 125 -4.75 9.44 -0.16
N ASN A 126 -5.07 8.99 1.06
CA ASN A 126 -5.46 7.62 1.37
C ASN A 126 -6.99 7.40 1.44
N LYS A 127 -7.82 8.39 1.11
CA LYS A 127 -9.30 8.28 1.24
C LYS A 127 -9.92 7.13 0.45
N GLN A 128 -9.23 6.67 -0.60
CA GLN A 128 -9.67 5.56 -1.45
C GLN A 128 -8.91 4.26 -1.16
N ALA A 129 -8.10 4.25 -0.10
CA ALA A 129 -7.32 3.09 0.27
C ALA A 129 -8.23 1.95 0.75
N PRO A 130 -7.89 0.68 0.41
CA PRO A 130 -8.54 -0.47 1.02
C PRO A 130 -8.22 -0.60 2.51
N GLU A 131 -7.07 -0.06 2.93
CA GLU A 131 -6.57 -0.16 4.30
C GLU A 131 -6.19 1.20 4.87
N THR A 132 -6.48 1.38 6.16
CA THR A 132 -5.99 2.54 6.92
C THR A 132 -4.52 2.34 7.33
N PRO A 133 -3.76 3.39 7.70
CA PRO A 133 -2.41 3.23 8.25
C PRO A 133 -2.35 2.26 9.45
N ASP A 134 -3.32 2.33 10.36
CA ASP A 134 -3.40 1.39 11.49
C ASP A 134 -3.76 -0.04 11.05
N GLY A 135 -4.50 -0.17 9.94
CA GLY A 135 -4.74 -1.45 9.25
C GLY A 135 -3.44 -2.05 8.73
N LEU A 136 -2.63 -1.27 8.00
CA LEU A 136 -1.33 -1.68 7.46
C LEU A 136 -0.35 -2.08 8.58
N LYS A 137 -0.31 -1.33 9.69
CA LYS A 137 0.52 -1.68 10.87
C LYS A 137 0.13 -3.02 11.48
N ARG A 138 -1.18 -3.25 11.70
CA ARG A 138 -1.68 -4.52 12.23
C ARG A 138 -1.45 -5.69 11.27
N GLN A 139 -1.54 -5.45 9.96
CA GLN A 139 -1.18 -6.45 8.96
C GLN A 139 0.31 -6.77 9.00
N ASN A 140 1.19 -5.77 9.18
CA ASN A 140 2.63 -6.00 9.33
C ASN A 140 2.97 -6.86 10.55
N GLU A 141 2.29 -6.63 11.68
CA GLU A 141 2.43 -7.47 12.88
C GLU A 141 2.02 -8.93 12.61
N GLY A 142 0.88 -9.13 11.92
CA GLY A 142 0.43 -10.45 11.53
C GLY A 142 1.37 -11.14 10.53
N ILE A 143 1.84 -10.43 9.51
CA ILE A 143 2.83 -10.91 8.53
C ILE A 143 4.12 -11.36 9.23
N ASN A 144 4.67 -10.54 10.13
CA ASN A 144 5.88 -10.88 10.88
C ASN A 144 5.70 -12.16 11.70
N TYR A 145 4.56 -12.32 12.37
CA TYR A 145 4.23 -13.54 13.09
C TYR A 145 4.22 -14.77 12.17
N ILE A 146 3.55 -14.66 11.02
CA ILE A 146 3.47 -15.75 10.04
C ILE A 146 4.88 -16.11 9.54
N ILE A 147 5.69 -15.11 9.15
CA ILE A 147 7.08 -15.33 8.69
C ILE A 147 7.90 -16.09 9.72
N SER A 148 7.80 -15.73 11.01
CA SER A 148 8.48 -16.44 12.09
C SER A 148 8.00 -17.89 12.22
N GLY A 149 6.69 -18.13 12.10
CA GLY A 149 6.10 -19.46 12.17
C GLY A 149 6.46 -20.39 11.01
N LEU A 150 6.74 -19.85 9.81
CA LEU A 150 7.10 -20.64 8.64
C LEU A 150 8.39 -21.46 8.81
N ALA A 151 9.30 -21.07 9.71
CA ALA A 151 10.51 -21.84 10.00
C ALA A 151 10.19 -23.26 10.48
N LYS A 152 9.25 -23.38 11.43
CA LYS A 152 8.80 -24.67 11.97
C LYS A 152 8.18 -25.56 10.90
N ILE A 153 7.40 -24.98 9.98
CA ILE A 153 6.80 -25.71 8.86
C ILE A 153 7.88 -26.18 7.88
N SER A 154 8.89 -25.35 7.60
CA SER A 154 10.03 -25.73 6.77
C SER A 154 10.81 -26.91 7.35
N ASP A 155 11.03 -26.93 8.66
CA ASP A 155 11.73 -28.02 9.36
C ASP A 155 10.92 -29.33 9.33
N ASP A 156 9.61 -29.25 9.52
CA ASP A 156 8.71 -30.41 9.40
C ASP A 156 8.71 -30.99 7.97
N ILE A 157 8.67 -30.13 6.95
CA ILE A 157 8.79 -30.56 5.54
C ILE A 157 10.15 -31.23 5.29
N ALA A 158 11.26 -30.66 5.80
CA ALA A 158 12.58 -31.25 5.65
C ALA A 158 12.66 -32.65 6.30
N THR A 159 12.07 -32.80 7.48
CA THR A 159 11.98 -34.09 8.18
C THR A 159 11.18 -35.11 7.37
N LYS A 160 10.01 -34.72 6.85
CA LYS A 160 9.17 -35.59 6.01
C LYS A 160 9.86 -35.97 4.70
N LYS A 161 10.61 -35.05 4.09
CA LYS A 161 11.42 -35.31 2.90
C LYS A 161 12.51 -36.35 3.17
N ALA A 162 13.23 -36.26 4.29
CA ALA A 162 14.26 -37.23 4.67
C ALA A 162 13.68 -38.65 4.76
N LYS A 163 12.52 -38.81 5.41
CA LYS A 163 11.80 -40.10 5.48
C LYS A 163 11.43 -40.68 4.11
N ILE A 164 11.10 -39.83 3.14
CA ILE A 164 10.80 -40.28 1.76
C ILE A 164 12.07 -40.81 1.09
N VAL A 165 13.20 -40.11 1.26
CA VAL A 165 14.51 -40.54 0.73
C VAL A 165 14.90 -41.90 1.29
N GLU A 166 14.81 -42.08 2.62
CA GLU A 166 15.11 -43.35 3.29
C GLU A 166 14.25 -44.51 2.77
N LYS A 167 12.94 -44.29 2.54
CA LYS A 167 12.05 -45.30 1.96
C LYS A 167 12.48 -45.71 0.55
N ILE A 168 12.89 -44.75 -0.28
CA ILE A 168 13.33 -45.02 -1.65
C ILE A 168 14.65 -45.79 -1.67
N GLU A 169 15.59 -45.45 -0.78
CA GLU A 169 16.88 -46.12 -0.67
C GLU A 169 16.73 -47.54 -0.10
N GLY A 170 15.88 -47.73 0.90
CA GLY A 170 15.59 -49.04 1.48
C GLY A 170 14.87 -50.00 0.53
N GLN A 171 14.16 -49.50 -0.49
CA GLN A 171 13.55 -50.34 -1.54
C GLN A 171 14.53 -50.79 -2.63
N LYS A 172 15.74 -50.21 -2.67
CA LYS A 172 16.77 -50.55 -3.65
C LYS A 172 17.78 -51.59 -3.15
N SER A 173 17.72 -51.93 -1.86
CA SER A 173 18.58 -52.93 -1.20
C SER A 173 17.89 -54.28 -1.15
#